data_AF-A0A955HHU9-F1
#
_entry.id   AF-A0A955HHU9-F1
#
_cell.length_a   1.000
_cell.length_b   1.000
_cell.length_c   1.000
_cell.angle_alpha   90.00
_cell.angle_beta   90.00
_cell.angle_gamma   90.00
#
_symmetry.space_group_name_H-M   'P 1'
#
loop_
_entity.id
_entity.type
_entity.pdbx_description
1 polymer ?
#
loop_
_entity_poly.entity_id
_entity_poly.type
_entity_poly.pdbx_seq_one_letter_code
_entity_poly.pdbx_strand_id
1 'polypeptide(L)'
;MSLQDLKREFLEYLEIEKGRSLHTVSNYDHYLTRFLDYAKTDNPKAITENMVREYRLWLNRQPGTKQGRQTDTLKRKTQNYYLIALRAFLKYLRKRNVASLNPERIELAKVPERSLDLISSAELERL
;
A
#
# COMPACT_ATOMS: atom_id res chain seq x y z
N MET A 1 -18.27 7.38 -12.05
CA MET A 1 -17.27 8.01 -11.17
C MET A 1 -15.93 7.39 -11.48
N SER A 2 -14.92 8.22 -11.72
CA SER A 2 -13.57 7.79 -12.09
C SER A 2 -12.85 7.16 -10.89
N LEU A 3 -11.80 6.38 -11.13
CA LEU A 3 -10.92 5.88 -10.07
C LEU A 3 -10.14 7.02 -9.40
N GLN A 4 -9.85 8.09 -10.14
CA GLN A 4 -9.18 9.28 -9.58
C GLN A 4 -10.09 10.05 -8.63
N ASP A 5 -11.35 10.26 -8.97
CA ASP A 5 -12.34 10.90 -8.09
C ASP A 5 -12.54 10.06 -6.82
N LEU A 6 -12.68 8.75 -7.00
CA LEU A 6 -12.80 7.81 -5.88
C LEU A 6 -11.57 7.82 -4.98
N LYS A 7 -10.36 7.91 -5.55
CA LYS A 7 -9.12 8.05 -4.78
C LYS A 7 -9.17 9.33 -3.95
N ARG A 8 -9.54 10.47 -4.55
CA ARG A 8 -9.65 11.75 -3.84
C ARG A 8 -10.64 11.66 -2.67
N GLU A 9 -11.87 11.19 -2.93
CA GLU A 9 -12.89 11.01 -1.88
C GLU A 9 -12.44 10.05 -0.77
N PHE A 10 -11.67 9.01 -1.13
CA PHE A 10 -11.10 8.09 -0.15
C PHE A 10 -10.02 8.74 0.72
N LEU A 11 -9.18 9.62 0.16
CA LEU A 11 -8.16 10.34 0.93
C LEU A 11 -8.80 11.35 1.88
N GLU A 12 -9.81 12.08 1.43
CA GLU A 12 -10.65 12.96 2.28
C GLU A 12 -11.34 12.17 3.39
N TYR A 13 -11.86 10.99 3.07
CA TYR A 13 -12.42 10.06 4.06
C TYR A 13 -11.39 9.64 5.11
N LEU A 14 -10.15 9.37 4.71
CA LEU A 14 -9.09 9.03 5.67
C LEU A 14 -8.73 10.20 6.58
N GLU A 15 -8.68 11.41 6.03
CA GLU A 15 -8.34 12.62 6.78
C GLU A 15 -9.45 13.00 7.76
N ILE A 16 -10.67 13.18 7.26
CA ILE A 16 -11.77 13.79 8.02
C ILE A 16 -12.53 12.74 8.84
N GLU A 17 -12.99 11.65 8.22
CA GLU A 17 -13.83 10.66 8.92
C GLU A 17 -13.01 9.68 9.76
N LYS A 18 -11.77 9.37 9.35
CA LYS A 18 -10.88 8.47 10.10
C LYS A 18 -9.84 9.18 10.96
N GLY A 19 -9.72 10.50 10.87
CA GLY A 19 -8.77 11.29 11.65
C GLY A 19 -7.32 10.84 11.45
N ARG A 20 -6.96 10.37 10.25
CA ARG A 20 -5.57 9.96 9.96
C ARG A 20 -4.71 11.19 9.78
N SER A 21 -3.46 11.10 10.23
CA SER A 21 -2.49 12.18 10.01
C SER A 21 -2.26 12.42 8.53
N LEU A 22 -1.92 13.66 8.16
CA LEU A 22 -1.58 14.04 6.78
C LEU A 22 -0.46 13.16 6.20
N HIS A 23 0.52 12.78 7.02
CA HIS A 23 1.57 11.85 6.60
C HIS A 23 1.00 10.47 6.21
N THR A 24 0.02 9.98 6.96
CA THR A 24 -0.67 8.73 6.61
C THR A 24 -1.44 8.88 5.30
N VAL A 25 -2.20 9.97 5.14
CA VAL A 25 -2.95 10.25 3.90
C VAL A 25 -2.01 10.31 2.69
N SER A 26 -0.89 11.03 2.81
CA SER A 26 0.15 11.13 1.77
C SER A 26 0.75 9.76 1.41
N ASN A 27 1.02 8.89 2.40
CA ASN A 27 1.49 7.54 2.12
C ASN A 27 0.45 6.73 1.32
N TYR A 28 -0.83 6.80 1.69
CA TYR A 28 -1.90 6.12 0.95
C TYR A 28 -2.05 6.68 -0.46
N ASP A 29 -1.98 7.99 -0.65
CA ASP A 29 -2.02 8.62 -1.98
C ASP A 29 -0.86 8.13 -2.86
N HIS A 30 0.37 8.13 -2.34
CA HIS A 30 1.55 7.63 -3.05
C HIS A 30 1.38 6.17 -3.48
N TYR A 31 0.91 5.30 -2.57
CA TYR A 31 0.71 3.89 -2.86
C TYR A 31 -0.40 3.64 -3.88
N LEU A 32 -1.53 4.34 -3.76
CA LEU A 32 -2.67 4.19 -4.67
C LEU A 32 -2.37 4.78 -6.05
N THR A 33 -1.70 5.93 -6.11
CA THR A 33 -1.28 6.54 -7.38
C THR A 33 -0.43 5.56 -8.18
N ARG A 34 0.56 4.91 -7.54
CA ARG A 34 1.38 3.88 -8.23
C ARG A 34 0.55 2.71 -8.76
N PHE A 35 -0.52 2.30 -8.06
CA PHE A 35 -1.41 1.25 -8.56
C PHE A 35 -2.25 1.74 -9.75
N LEU A 36 -2.83 2.94 -9.68
CA LEU A 36 -3.65 3.50 -10.76
C LEU A 36 -2.83 3.75 -12.04
N ASP A 37 -1.60 4.23 -11.90
CA ASP A 37 -0.65 4.41 -13.01
C ASP A 37 -0.32 3.08 -13.69
N TYR A 38 -0.22 2.00 -12.91
CA TYR A 38 -0.03 0.65 -13.45
C TYR A 38 -1.29 0.12 -14.13
N ALA A 39 -2.45 0.30 -13.50
CA ALA A 39 -3.72 -0.28 -13.94
C ALA A 39 -4.20 0.29 -15.28
N LYS A 40 -3.82 1.55 -15.60
CA LYS A 40 -4.15 2.24 -16.86
C LYS A 40 -5.62 2.15 -17.25
N THR A 41 -6.49 2.10 -16.25
CA THR A 41 -7.94 2.05 -16.39
C THR A 41 -8.53 3.00 -15.37
N ASP A 42 -9.67 3.57 -15.72
CA ASP A 42 -10.41 4.47 -14.85
C ASP A 42 -11.72 3.83 -14.33
N ASN A 43 -11.98 2.58 -14.71
CA ASN A 43 -13.17 1.84 -14.31
C ASN A 43 -12.89 0.96 -13.08
N PRO A 44 -13.54 1.19 -11.92
CA PRO A 44 -13.37 0.35 -10.73
C PRO A 44 -13.68 -1.14 -10.93
N LYS A 45 -14.62 -1.47 -11.83
CA LYS A 45 -14.98 -2.87 -12.16
C LYS A 45 -13.87 -3.61 -12.90
N ALA A 46 -12.94 -2.88 -13.52
CA ALA A 46 -11.81 -3.49 -14.22
C ALA A 46 -10.71 -3.99 -13.27
N ILE A 47 -10.78 -3.62 -11.98
CA ILE A 47 -9.87 -4.16 -10.96
C ILE A 47 -10.27 -5.61 -10.71
N THR A 48 -9.45 -6.54 -11.19
CA THR A 48 -9.65 -7.98 -11.07
C THR A 48 -8.54 -8.62 -10.25
N GLU A 49 -8.75 -9.86 -9.79
CA GLU A 49 -7.74 -10.62 -9.08
C GLU A 49 -6.46 -10.82 -9.92
N ASN A 50 -6.62 -11.08 -11.23
CA ASN A 50 -5.49 -11.21 -12.14
C ASN A 50 -4.70 -9.89 -12.26
N MET A 51 -5.37 -8.74 -12.34
CA MET A 51 -4.69 -7.44 -12.37
C MET A 51 -3.87 -7.21 -11.09
N VAL A 52 -4.41 -7.55 -9.91
CA VAL A 52 -3.67 -7.42 -8.65
C VAL A 52 -2.49 -8.40 -8.60
N ARG A 53 -2.65 -9.62 -9.12
CA ARG A 53 -1.55 -10.59 -9.23
C ARG A 53 -0.42 -10.05 -10.12
N GLU A 54 -0.73 -9.54 -11.30
CA GLU A 54 0.26 -8.96 -12.22
C GLU A 54 0.89 -7.70 -11.63
N TYR A 55 0.12 -6.87 -10.93
CA TYR A 55 0.64 -5.72 -10.19
C TYR A 55 1.65 -6.12 -9.11
N ARG A 56 1.40 -7.21 -8.37
CA ARG A 56 2.35 -7.74 -7.37
C ARG A 56 3.65 -8.21 -8.01
N LEU A 57 3.57 -8.92 -9.14
CA LEU A 57 4.75 -9.36 -9.89
C LEU A 57 5.56 -8.16 -10.40
N TRP A 58 4.87 -7.15 -10.93
CA TRP A 58 5.49 -5.90 -11.36
C TRP A 58 6.14 -5.15 -10.18
N LEU A 59 5.46 -5.02 -9.05
CA LEU A 59 5.97 -4.40 -7.82
C LEU A 59 7.24 -5.10 -7.33
N ASN A 60 7.27 -6.43 -7.35
CA ASN A 60 8.43 -7.21 -6.92
C ASN A 60 9.68 -6.96 -7.78
N ARG A 61 9.52 -6.43 -8.99
CA ARG A 61 10.63 -6.09 -9.89
C ARG A 61 11.02 -4.61 -9.83
N GLN A 62 10.29 -3.78 -9.08
CA GLN A 62 10.60 -2.36 -8.98
C GLN A 62 11.84 -2.12 -8.14
N PRO A 63 12.66 -1.11 -8.48
CA PRO A 63 13.82 -0.73 -7.69
C PRO A 63 13.39 -0.30 -6.30
N GLY A 64 14.10 -0.81 -5.30
CA GLY A 64 13.95 -0.51 -3.89
C GLY A 64 15.04 0.43 -3.38
N THR A 65 15.39 0.28 -2.10
CA THR A 65 16.43 1.09 -1.46
C THR A 65 17.79 0.71 -2.02
N LYS A 66 18.58 1.71 -2.43
CA LYS A 66 19.97 1.50 -2.85
C LYS A 66 20.80 1.02 -1.65
N GLN A 67 21.57 -0.05 -1.84
CA GLN A 67 22.62 -0.48 -0.91
C GLN A 67 23.97 -0.36 -1.63
N GLY A 68 24.73 0.69 -1.31
CA GLY A 68 25.98 0.98 -1.99
C GLY A 68 25.78 1.21 -3.49
N ARG A 69 26.46 0.42 -4.34
CA ARG A 69 26.37 0.50 -5.81
C ARG A 69 25.26 -0.37 -6.42
N GLN A 70 24.59 -1.22 -5.63
CA GLN A 70 23.50 -2.07 -6.12
C GLN A 70 22.13 -1.51 -5.72
N THR A 71 21.15 -1.67 -6.61
CA THR A 71 19.75 -1.36 -6.34
C THR A 71 19.00 -2.67 -6.22
N ASP A 72 18.68 -3.07 -4.99
CA ASP A 72 17.81 -4.21 -4.75
C ASP A 72 16.39 -3.92 -5.21
N THR A 73 15.59 -4.95 -5.39
CA THR A 73 14.14 -4.81 -5.61
C THR A 73 13.41 -4.38 -4.33
N LEU A 74 12.16 -3.92 -4.46
CA LEU A 74 11.30 -3.59 -3.33
C LEU A 74 11.22 -4.73 -2.30
N LYS A 75 11.51 -4.41 -1.03
CA LYS A 75 11.37 -5.35 0.08
C LYS A 75 9.92 -5.81 0.23
N ARG A 76 9.71 -7.06 0.65
CA ARG A 76 8.37 -7.65 0.88
C ARG A 76 7.48 -6.79 1.79
N LYS A 77 8.07 -6.23 2.86
CA LYS A 77 7.37 -5.31 3.77
C LYS A 77 6.85 -4.07 3.05
N THR A 78 7.67 -3.50 2.17
CA THR A 78 7.30 -2.34 1.37
C THR A 78 6.20 -2.68 0.36
N GLN A 79 6.31 -3.84 -0.31
CA GLN A 79 5.24 -4.34 -1.20
C GLN A 79 3.91 -4.50 -0.45
N ASN A 80 3.93 -5.01 0.78
CA ASN A 80 2.73 -5.12 1.60
C ASN A 80 2.07 -3.76 1.88
N TYR A 81 2.83 -2.67 2.04
CA TYR A 81 2.23 -1.33 2.22
C TYR A 81 1.38 -0.91 1.02
N TYR A 82 1.84 -1.18 -0.21
CA TYR A 82 1.03 -0.94 -1.41
C TYR A 82 -0.26 -1.74 -1.40
N LEU A 83 -0.19 -3.03 -1.04
CA LEU A 83 -1.36 -3.91 -1.00
C LEU A 83 -2.33 -3.57 0.14
N ILE A 84 -1.83 -3.07 1.27
CA ILE A 84 -2.65 -2.59 2.38
C ILE A 84 -3.44 -1.34 1.96
N ALA A 85 -2.79 -0.38 1.29
CA ALA A 85 -3.47 0.80 0.77
C ALA A 85 -4.55 0.42 -0.25
N LEU A 86 -4.23 -0.48 -1.20
CA LEU A 86 -5.20 -0.99 -2.17
C LEU A 86 -6.39 -1.70 -1.51
N ARG A 87 -6.14 -2.56 -0.52
CA ARG A 87 -7.22 -3.21 0.26
C ARG A 87 -8.14 -2.21 0.95
N ALA A 88 -7.56 -1.19 1.58
CA ALA A 88 -8.34 -0.16 2.26
C ALA A 88 -9.20 0.63 1.29
N PHE A 89 -8.65 0.98 0.12
CA PHE A 89 -9.37 1.65 -0.94
C PHE A 89 -10.54 0.81 -1.48
N LEU A 90 -10.32 -0.46 -1.80
CA LEU A 90 -11.39 -1.37 -2.24
C LEU A 90 -12.46 -1.58 -1.16
N LYS A 91 -12.09 -1.59 0.12
CA LYS A 91 -13.04 -1.61 1.24
C LYS A 91 -13.89 -0.35 1.27
N TYR A 92 -13.31 0.81 0.98
CA TYR A 92 -14.05 2.07 0.84
C TYR A 92 -15.00 2.04 -0.35
N LEU A 93 -14.56 1.56 -1.52
CA LEU A 93 -15.43 1.38 -2.69
C LEU A 93 -16.65 0.51 -2.36
N ARG A 94 -16.43 -0.61 -1.67
CA ARG A 94 -17.50 -1.49 -1.18
C ARG A 94 -18.48 -0.76 -0.26
N LYS A 95 -18.00 0.08 0.67
CA LYS A 95 -18.85 0.92 1.55
C LYS A 95 -19.73 1.89 0.75
N ARG A 96 -19.25 2.36 -0.41
CA ARG A 96 -19.95 3.27 -1.31
C ARG A 96 -20.81 2.55 -2.37
N ASN A 97 -20.98 1.22 -2.25
CA ASN A 97 -21.66 0.38 -3.23
C ASN A 97 -21.06 0.45 -4.65
N VAL A 98 -19.75 0.72 -4.76
CA VAL A 98 -19.02 0.72 -6.01
C VAL A 98 -18.44 -0.68 -6.27
N ALA A 99 -18.97 -1.35 -7.29
CA ALA A 99 -18.53 -2.68 -7.69
C ALA A 99 -17.05 -2.70 -8.11
N SER A 100 -16.26 -3.55 -7.46
CA SER A 100 -14.82 -3.73 -7.66
C SER A 100 -14.38 -5.06 -7.03
N LEU A 101 -13.10 -5.44 -7.16
CA LEU A 101 -12.55 -6.63 -6.52
C LEU A 101 -12.83 -6.64 -5.00
N ASN A 102 -13.24 -7.80 -4.47
CA ASN A 102 -13.38 -7.97 -3.03
C ASN A 102 -11.99 -7.80 -2.34
N PRO A 103 -11.84 -6.85 -1.39
CA PRO A 103 -10.56 -6.59 -0.73
C PRO A 103 -9.95 -7.81 -0.02
N GLU A 104 -10.77 -8.78 0.41
CA GLU A 104 -10.30 -9.98 1.10
C GLU A 104 -9.43 -10.88 0.20
N ARG A 105 -9.63 -10.83 -1.12
CA ARG A 105 -8.85 -11.59 -2.12
C ARG A 105 -7.37 -11.19 -2.20
N ILE A 106 -6.95 -10.05 -1.64
CA ILE A 106 -5.59 -9.53 -1.80
C ILE A 106 -4.64 -10.03 -0.70
N GLU A 107 -4.06 -11.21 -0.81
CA GLU A 107 -3.18 -11.72 0.27
C GLU A 107 -1.88 -10.92 0.46
N LEU A 108 -1.45 -10.77 1.71
CA LEU A 108 -0.18 -10.13 2.07
C LEU A 108 0.92 -11.18 2.22
N ALA A 109 2.15 -10.84 1.83
CA ALA A 109 3.29 -11.73 2.06
C ALA A 109 3.60 -11.81 3.57
N LYS A 110 3.95 -13.00 4.06
CA LYS A 110 4.50 -13.14 5.42
C LYS A 110 5.85 -12.41 5.51
N VAL A 111 6.01 -11.60 6.55
CA VAL A 111 7.24 -10.86 6.85
C VAL A 111 7.66 -11.25 8.26
N PRO A 112 8.95 -11.54 8.52
CA PRO A 112 9.42 -11.85 9.86
C PRO A 112 9.10 -10.71 10.84
N GLU A 113 8.79 -11.07 12.08
CA GLU A 113 8.58 -10.10 13.14
C GLU A 113 9.85 -9.28 13.37
N ARG A 114 9.66 -8.01 13.72
CA ARG A 114 10.78 -7.13 14.04
C ARG A 114 11.29 -7.52 15.43
N SER A 115 12.53 -8.00 15.52
CA SER A 115 13.21 -8.08 16.82
C SER A 115 13.45 -6.66 17.33
N LEU A 116 13.00 -6.38 18.56
CA LEU A 116 13.41 -5.19 19.29
C LEU A 116 14.77 -5.51 19.88
N ASP A 117 15.80 -4.81 19.43
CA ASP A 117 17.10 -4.83 20.09
C ASP A 117 16.99 -3.90 21.30
N LEU A 118 16.70 -4.48 22.47
CA LEU A 118 16.57 -3.74 23.71
C LEU A 118 17.98 -3.52 24.25
N ILE A 119 18.44 -2.27 24.22
CA ILE A 119 19.71 -1.88 24.84
C ILE A 119 19.63 -2.21 26.33
N SER A 120 20.59 -2.98 26.83
CA SER A 120 20.70 -3.31 28.25
C SER A 120 21.15 -2.10 29.06
N SER A 121 20.83 -2.06 30.35
CA SER A 121 21.25 -0.97 31.25
C SER A 121 22.77 -0.74 31.21
N ALA A 122 23.55 -1.82 31.08
CA ALA A 122 25.01 -1.76 30.99
C ALA A 122 25.53 -1.18 29.66
N GLU A 123 24.79 -1.32 28.57
CA GLU A 123 25.11 -0.67 27.29
C GLU A 123 24.72 0.82 27.30
N LEU A 124 23.65 1.18 28.01
CA LEU A 124 23.24 2.57 28.22
C LEU A 124 24.29 3.35 29.04
N GLU A 125 24.90 2.72 30.06
CA GLU A 125 25.95 3.34 30.88
C GLU A 125 27.28 3.55 30.15
N ARG A 126 27.46 2.94 28.96
CA ARG A 126 28.69 3.03 28.15
C ARG A 126 28.60 4.02 26.98
N LEU A 127 27.48 4.72 26.82
CA LEU A 127 27.24 5.77 25.82
C LEU A 127 27.47 7.16 26.41
#